data_AF-A0A4W5M237-F1
#
_entry.id   AF-A0A4W5M237-F1
#
_cell.length_a   1.000
_cell.length_b   1.000
_cell.length_c   1.000
_cell.angle_alpha   90.00
_cell.angle_beta   90.00
_cell.angle_gamma   90.00
#
_symmetry.space_group_name_H-M   'P 1'
#
loop_
_entity.id
_entity.type
_entity.pdbx_description
1 polymer ?
#
loop_
_entity_poly.entity_id
_entity_poly.type
_entity_poly.pdbx_seq_one_letter_code
_entity_poly.pdbx_strand_id
1 'polypeptide(L)' 'MASKVCSETGNWFLHPESNRTWTNYTKCTAYTSAGRVTAMNLYYLVLIGHGLSLTSLFFSLGIFFHFK' A
#
# COMPACT_ATOMS: atom_id res chain seq x y z
N MET A 1 0.80 16.20 -5.62
CA MET A 1 0.08 17.45 -5.91
C MET A 1 -0.79 17.25 -7.15
N ALA A 2 -2.00 17.79 -7.16
CA ALA A 2 -2.87 17.74 -8.33
C ALA A 2 -2.79 19.08 -9.08
N SER A 3 -2.79 19.04 -10.41
CA SER A 3 -2.75 20.26 -11.24
C SER A 3 -3.97 20.35 -12.13
N LYS A 4 -4.63 21.52 -12.12
CA LYS A 4 -5.83 21.82 -12.89
C LYS A 4 -5.56 23.04 -13.77
N VAL A 5 -6.01 22.99 -15.02
CA VAL A 5 -5.75 24.05 -16.00
C VAL A 5 -7.03 24.86 -16.19
N CYS A 6 -6.92 26.18 -16.09
CA CYS A 6 -7.99 27.13 -16.40
C CYS A 6 -7.77 27.70 -17.81
N SER A 7 -8.83 27.77 -18.60
CA SER A 7 -8.84 28.39 -19.93
C SER A 7 -8.96 29.91 -19.81
N GLU A 8 -8.54 30.65 -20.84
CA GLU A 8 -8.61 32.12 -20.89
C GLU A 8 -10.04 32.67 -20.76
N THR A 9 -11.05 31.85 -21.10
CA THR A 9 -12.47 32.18 -20.94
C THR A 9 -13.00 32.02 -19.51
N GLY A 10 -12.13 31.65 -18.55
CA GLY A 10 -12.50 31.45 -17.14
C GLY A 10 -13.09 30.06 -16.83
N ASN A 11 -13.12 29.16 -17.81
CA ASN A 11 -13.65 27.80 -17.66
C ASN A 11 -12.53 26.78 -17.39
N TRP A 12 -12.84 25.73 -16.64
CA TRP A 12 -11.91 24.62 -16.44
C TRP A 12 -11.70 23.83 -17.73
N PHE A 13 -10.45 23.39 -17.97
CA PHE A 13 -10.15 22.55 -19.12
C PHE A 13 -11.01 21.28 -19.08
N LEU A 14 -11.74 21.02 -20.17
CA LEU A 14 -12.54 19.83 -20.38
C LEU A 14 -11.73 18.81 -21.18
N HIS A 15 -11.75 17.56 -20.75
CA HIS A 15 -11.08 16.49 -21.47
C HIS A 15 -11.81 16.21 -22.79
N PRO A 16 -11.13 16.22 -23.95
CA PRO A 16 -11.78 16.14 -25.27
C PRO A 16 -12.59 14.87 -25.48
N GLU A 17 -12.21 13.76 -24.86
CA GLU A 17 -12.88 12.46 -25.05
C GLU A 17 -14.04 12.24 -24.09
N SER A 18 -13.96 12.77 -22.85
CA SER A 18 -14.96 12.50 -21.81
C SER A 18 -15.88 13.68 -21.51
N ASN A 19 -15.59 14.86 -22.08
CA ASN A 19 -16.30 16.12 -21.88
C ASN A 19 -16.53 16.48 -20.39
N ARG A 20 -15.62 16.00 -19.52
CA ARG A 20 -15.59 16.27 -18.09
C ARG A 20 -14.42 17.18 -17.77
N THR A 21 -14.55 17.98 -16.71
CA THR A 21 -13.44 18.81 -16.22
C THR A 21 -12.24 17.92 -15.88
N TRP A 22 -11.09 18.24 -16.45
CA TRP A 22 -9.87 17.46 -16.31
C TRP A 22 -9.02 17.94 -15.13
N THR A 23 -8.31 17.02 -14.50
CA THR A 23 -7.31 17.32 -13.46
C THR A 23 -6.21 16.26 -13.52
N ASN A 24 -4.95 16.68 -13.47
CA ASN A 24 -3.80 15.78 -13.47
C ASN A 24 -3.52 15.30 -12.05
N TYR A 25 -3.73 14.01 -11.82
CA TYR A 25 -3.44 13.34 -10.54
C TYR A 25 -2.19 12.46 -10.58
N THR A 26 -1.41 12.46 -11.67
CA THR A 26 -0.24 11.57 -11.83
C THR A 26 0.79 11.76 -10.72
N LYS A 27 1.00 13.00 -10.28
CA LYS A 27 1.91 13.31 -9.15
C LYS A 27 1.33 12.94 -7.78
N CYS A 28 0.03 12.67 -7.68
CA CYS A 28 -0.58 12.18 -6.44
C CYS A 28 -0.41 10.66 -6.30
N THR A 29 -0.41 9.92 -7.41
CA THR A 29 -0.25 8.47 -7.40
C THR A 29 1.20 8.01 -7.57
N ALA A 30 2.15 8.91 -7.83
CA ALA A 30 3.55 8.58 -8.11
C ALA A 30 4.24 7.73 -7.02
N TYR A 31 3.86 7.90 -5.74
CA TYR A 31 4.50 7.22 -4.61
C TYR A 31 3.63 6.10 -4.00
N THR A 32 2.42 5.88 -4.51
CA THR A 32 1.51 4.86 -3.94
C THR A 32 2.03 3.45 -4.18
N SER A 33 2.70 3.22 -5.31
CA SER A 33 3.36 1.94 -5.61
C SER A 33 4.50 1.64 -4.64
N ALA A 34 5.36 2.62 -4.36
CA ALA A 34 6.45 2.50 -3.41
C ALA A 34 5.94 2.20 -1.99
N GLY A 35 4.93 2.96 -1.53
CA GLY A 35 4.29 2.70 -0.23
C GLY A 35 3.68 1.31 -0.13
N ARG A 36 3.05 0.81 -1.21
CA ARG A 36 2.48 -0.54 -1.26
C ARG A 36 3.56 -1.63 -1.16
N VAL A 37 4.69 -1.47 -1.86
CA VAL A 37 5.80 -2.44 -1.79
C VAL A 37 6.38 -2.49 -0.38
N THR A 38 6.61 -1.34 0.27
CA THR A 38 7.12 -1.30 1.65
C THR A 38 6.14 -1.94 2.63
N ALA A 39 4.84 -1.66 2.52
CA ALA A 39 3.82 -2.26 3.36
C ALA A 39 3.77 -3.79 3.22
N MET A 40 3.86 -4.30 1.99
CA MET A 40 3.91 -5.74 1.73
C MET A 40 5.16 -6.39 2.31
N ASN A 41 6.33 -5.78 2.13
CA ASN A 41 7.58 -6.32 2.67
C ASN A 41 7.55 -6.41 4.20
N LEU A 42 7.07 -5.36 4.88
CA LEU A 42 6.90 -5.36 6.33
C LEU A 42 5.92 -6.46 6.78
N TYR A 43 4.82 -6.62 6.07
CA TYR A 43 3.84 -7.67 6.35
C TYR A 43 4.47 -9.08 6.27
N TYR A 44 5.26 -9.37 5.24
CA TYR A 44 5.95 -10.66 5.12
C TYR A 44 6.95 -10.90 6.26
N LEU A 45 7.72 -9.89 6.65
CA LEU A 45 8.67 -10.00 7.77
C LEU A 45 7.97 -10.31 9.09
N VAL A 46 6.86 -9.61 9.36
CA VAL A 46 6.03 -9.82 10.57
C VAL A 46 5.43 -11.22 10.57
N LEU A 47 4.87 -11.67 9.45
CA LEU A 47 4.25 -12.98 9.33
C LEU A 47 5.25 -14.12 9.56
N ILE A 48 6.43 -14.04 8.94
CA ILE A 48 7.49 -15.06 9.09
C ILE A 48 8.02 -15.05 10.53
N GLY A 49 8.27 -13.87 11.10
CA GLY A 49 8.76 -13.73 12.48
C GLY A 49 7.81 -14.35 13.50
N HIS A 50 6.53 -13.97 13.46
CA HIS A 50 5.54 -14.57 14.35
C HIS A 50 5.31 -16.06 14.09
N GLY A 51 5.36 -16.49 12.83
CA GLY A 51 5.28 -17.91 12.46
C GLY A 51 6.39 -18.72 13.14
N LEU A 52 7.65 -18.28 13.03
CA LEU A 52 8.79 -18.95 13.66
C LEU A 52 8.75 -18.91 15.20
N SER A 53 8.31 -17.79 15.78
CA SER A 53 8.18 -17.70 17.24
C SER A 53 7.11 -18.65 17.77
N LEU A 54 5.91 -18.66 17.16
CA LEU A 54 4.83 -19.54 17.59
C LEU A 54 5.20 -21.00 17.40
N THR A 55 5.80 -21.38 16.26
CA THR A 55 6.22 -22.77 16.04
C THR A 55 7.24 -23.21 17.09
N SER A 56 8.26 -22.40 17.37
CA SER A 56 9.25 -22.71 18.41
C SER A 56 8.61 -22.91 19.78
N LEU A 57 7.65 -22.04 20.15
CA LEU A 57 6.91 -22.13 21.41
C LEU A 57 6.09 -23.41 21.50
N PHE A 58 5.40 -23.79 20.43
CA PHE A 58 4.65 -25.04 20.37
C PHE A 58 5.55 -26.26 20.56
N PHE A 59 6.73 -26.29 19.91
CA PHE A 59 7.69 -27.36 20.11
C PHE A 59 8.21 -27.41 21.56
N SER A 60 8.54 -26.25 22.16
CA SER A 60 8.97 -26.18 23.55
C SER A 60 7.90 -26.70 24.52
N LEU A 61 6.65 -26.31 24.33
CA LEU A 61 5.52 -26.80 25.12
C LEU A 61 5.30 -28.30 24.93
N GLY A 62 5.40 -28.79 23.68
CA GLY A 62 5.27 -30.21 23.37
C GLY A 62 6.29 -31.08 24.11
N ILE A 63 7.56 -30.66 24.13
CA ILE A 63 8.61 -31.37 24.88
C ILE A 63 8.34 -31.30 26.38
N PHE A 64 7.95 -30.14 26.90
CA PHE A 64 7.63 -29.98 28.32
C PHE A 64 6.49 -30.90 28.77
N PHE A 65 5.42 -31.04 27.98
CA PHE A 65 4.31 -31.94 28.33
C PHE A 65 4.64 -33.42 28.10
N HIS A 66 5.55 -33.75 27.17
CA HIS A 66 5.94 -35.14 26.92
C HIS A 66 6.89 -35.69 28.00
N PHE A 67 7.81 -34.87 28.50
CA PHE A 67 8.81 -35.27 29.51
C PHE A 67 8.48 -34.81 30.94
N LYS A 68 7.29 -34.27 31.17
CA LYS A 68 6.74 -33.98 32.50
C LYS A 68 5.76 -35.07 32.90
#